data_AF-A0A143Y6L1-F1
#
_entry.id   AF-A0A143Y6L1-F1
#
_cell.length_a   1.000
_cell.length_b   1.000
_cell.length_c   1.000
_cell.angle_alpha   90.00
_cell.angle_beta   90.00
_cell.angle_gamma   90.00
#
_symmetry.space_group_name_H-M   'P 1'
#
loop_
_entity.id
_entity.type
_entity.pdbx_description
1 polymer ?
#
loop_
_entity_poly.entity_id
_entity_poly.type
_entity_poly.pdbx_seq_one_letter_code
_entity_poly.pdbx_strand_id
1 'polypeptide(L)'
;MHYAVHGHTAAELIYERADAEKPHMGLTTWAAAPEGKIVKSDVSIAKNYLSEQESRSLERIVSAYLDLAEDRAERHIPMTMEDWSKRLDLFLMADDREVLQDAGKITAEIAKVKAETEFEKYRVVQDRLFMSDFDKYILELEENAKK
;
A
#
# COMPACT_ATOMS: atom_id res chain seq x y z
N MET A 1 10.56 -5.93 -5.11
CA MET A 1 10.06 -4.68 -5.73
C MET A 1 9.79 -3.56 -4.74
N HIS A 2 9.06 -3.76 -3.63
CA HIS A 2 8.89 -2.72 -2.59
C HIS A 2 10.23 -2.10 -2.15
N TYR A 3 11.20 -2.94 -1.82
CA TYR A 3 12.55 -2.51 -1.44
C TYR A 3 13.24 -1.63 -2.51
N ALA A 4 13.08 -1.97 -3.79
CA ALA A 4 13.69 -1.24 -4.90
C ALA A 4 13.08 0.16 -5.16
N VAL A 5 11.95 0.48 -4.51
CA VAL A 5 11.29 1.78 -4.62
C VAL A 5 11.59 2.66 -3.42
N HIS A 6 11.64 2.09 -2.21
CA HIS A 6 11.69 2.87 -0.97
C HIS A 6 12.65 2.32 0.09
N GLY A 7 13.47 1.31 -0.21
CA GLY A 7 14.51 0.81 0.70
C GLY A 7 14.03 0.00 1.91
N HIS A 8 12.74 -0.37 1.95
CA HIS A 8 12.16 -1.14 3.05
C HIS A 8 11.48 -2.40 2.55
N THR A 9 11.47 -3.44 3.37
CA THR A 9 10.54 -4.57 3.16
C THR A 9 9.10 -4.08 3.38
N ALA A 10 8.12 -4.84 2.88
CA ALA A 10 6.71 -4.52 3.08
C ALA A 10 6.35 -4.44 4.58
N ALA A 11 6.94 -5.32 5.40
CA ALA A 11 6.74 -5.34 6.84
C ALA A 11 7.36 -4.12 7.53
N GLU A 12 8.60 -3.76 7.18
CA GLU A 12 9.25 -2.56 7.71
C GLU A 12 8.51 -1.30 7.33
N LEU A 13 8.01 -1.20 6.09
CA LEU A 13 7.24 -0.05 5.64
C LEU A 13 5.98 0.16 6.48
N ILE A 14 5.19 -0.91 6.69
CA ILE A 14 3.99 -0.87 7.53
C ILE A 14 4.39 -0.49 8.96
N TYR A 15 5.42 -1.13 9.50
CA TYR A 15 5.87 -0.88 10.86
C TYR A 15 6.31 0.58 11.03
N GLU A 16 7.00 1.17 10.06
CA GLU A 16 7.49 2.54 10.18
C GLU A 16 6.40 3.59 9.97
N ARG A 17 5.48 3.36 9.02
CA ARG A 17 4.50 4.37 8.57
C ARG A 17 3.16 4.31 9.29
N ALA A 18 2.76 3.16 9.84
CA ALA A 18 1.51 3.04 10.58
C ALA A 18 1.58 3.80 11.91
N ASP A 19 0.78 4.87 12.01
CA ASP A 19 0.80 5.81 13.12
C ASP A 19 -0.58 6.46 13.31
N ALA A 20 -1.24 6.21 14.45
CA ALA A 20 -2.58 6.72 14.73
C ALA A 20 -2.68 8.24 14.89
N GLU A 21 -1.56 8.94 15.11
CA GLU A 21 -1.55 10.39 15.28
C GLU A 21 -1.54 11.13 13.93
N LYS A 22 -1.21 10.44 12.85
CA LYS A 22 -1.20 11.01 11.49
C LYS A 22 -2.60 11.01 10.86
N PRO A 23 -2.88 11.95 9.94
CA PRO A 23 -4.07 11.87 9.09
C PRO A 23 -4.15 10.51 8.41
N HIS A 24 -5.33 9.88 8.42
CA HIS A 24 -5.56 8.57 7.81
C HIS A 24 -4.59 7.48 8.30
N MET A 25 -4.05 7.61 9.51
CA MET A 25 -2.99 6.75 10.05
C MET A 25 -1.68 6.67 9.24
N GLY A 26 -1.44 7.65 8.37
CA GLY A 26 -0.34 7.62 7.41
C GLY A 26 -0.63 6.82 6.14
N LEU A 27 -1.86 6.30 5.96
CA LEU A 27 -2.29 5.74 4.68
C LEU A 27 -2.48 6.86 3.65
N THR A 28 -2.04 6.60 2.43
CA THR A 28 -2.24 7.46 1.26
C THR A 28 -3.40 6.99 0.40
N THR A 29 -3.72 5.69 0.46
CA THR A 29 -4.82 5.05 -0.25
C THR A 29 -5.35 3.85 0.55
N TRP A 30 -6.63 3.52 0.40
CA TRP A 30 -7.31 2.39 1.03
C TRP A 30 -8.55 2.03 0.21
N ALA A 31 -9.22 0.91 0.52
CA ALA A 31 -10.31 0.39 -0.31
C ALA A 31 -11.45 1.40 -0.58
N ALA A 32 -11.74 2.28 0.38
CA ALA A 32 -12.80 3.27 0.28
C ALA A 32 -12.27 4.72 0.18
N ALA A 33 -10.99 4.91 -0.18
CA ALA A 33 -10.40 6.23 -0.31
C ALA A 33 -11.07 7.07 -1.44
N PRO A 34 -11.15 8.41 -1.31
CA PRO A 34 -10.73 9.22 -0.16
C PRO A 34 -11.84 9.46 0.87
N GLU A 35 -13.10 9.17 0.55
CA GLU A 35 -14.28 9.61 1.34
C GLU A 35 -14.79 8.55 2.33
N GLY A 36 -14.24 7.33 2.31
CA GLY A 36 -14.69 6.22 3.14
C GLY A 36 -13.80 5.92 4.34
N LYS A 37 -14.34 5.15 5.28
CA LYS A 37 -13.61 4.70 6.47
C LYS A 37 -12.46 3.76 6.10
N ILE A 38 -11.34 3.91 6.80
CA ILE A 38 -10.27 2.92 6.84
C ILE A 38 -10.79 1.71 7.61
N VAL A 39 -10.57 0.51 7.04
CA VAL A 39 -10.87 -0.75 7.72
C VAL A 39 -9.58 -1.46 8.13
N LYS A 40 -9.71 -2.39 9.08
CA LYS A 40 -8.58 -3.14 9.65
C LYS A 40 -7.77 -3.91 8.59
N SER A 41 -8.39 -4.35 7.50
CA SER A 41 -7.68 -5.00 6.39
C SER A 41 -6.78 -4.04 5.62
N ASP A 42 -7.12 -2.75 5.55
CA ASP A 42 -6.34 -1.75 4.79
C ASP A 42 -5.01 -1.45 5.46
N VAL A 43 -4.96 -1.45 6.80
CA VAL A 43 -3.75 -1.09 7.55
C VAL A 43 -2.64 -2.14 7.46
N SER A 44 -2.97 -3.36 7.02
CA SER A 44 -2.02 -4.46 6.82
C SER A 44 -1.40 -4.48 5.42
N ILE A 45 -1.82 -3.57 4.52
CA ILE A 45 -1.37 -3.54 3.13
C ILE A 45 -0.26 -2.50 2.99
N ALA A 46 0.96 -2.93 2.69
CA ALA A 46 2.11 -2.03 2.53
C ALA A 46 1.91 -0.98 1.42
N LYS A 47 1.27 -1.37 0.30
CA LYS A 47 0.95 -0.47 -0.83
C LYS A 47 0.17 0.78 -0.38
N ASN A 48 -0.69 0.63 0.63
CA ASN A 48 -1.55 1.70 1.13
C ASN A 48 -0.77 2.82 1.84
N TYR A 49 0.49 2.60 2.18
CA TYR A 49 1.38 3.59 2.81
C TYR A 49 2.37 4.23 1.81
N LEU A 50 2.28 3.90 0.52
CA LEU A 50 3.19 4.46 -0.49
C LEU A 50 2.77 5.88 -0.86
N SER A 51 3.73 6.80 -0.94
CA SER A 51 3.50 8.11 -1.54
C SER A 51 3.13 7.98 -3.02
N GLU A 52 2.51 9.02 -3.59
CA GLU A 52 2.14 9.03 -5.01
C GLU A 52 3.36 8.81 -5.94
N GLN A 53 4.53 9.31 -5.54
CA GLN A 53 5.78 9.11 -6.29
C GLN A 53 6.24 7.65 -6.20
N GLU A 54 6.21 7.04 -5.01
CA GLU A 54 6.56 5.64 -4.83
C GLU A 54 5.58 4.71 -5.55
N SER A 55 4.26 4.97 -5.48
CA SER A 55 3.26 4.17 -6.20
C SER A 55 3.49 4.24 -7.71
N ARG A 56 3.71 5.44 -8.27
CA ARG A 56 4.03 5.60 -9.70
C ARG A 56 5.32 4.90 -10.10
N SER A 57 6.35 4.96 -9.25
CA SER A 57 7.61 4.26 -9.51
C SER A 57 7.39 2.75 -9.49
N LEU A 58 6.63 2.24 -8.52
CA LEU A 58 6.32 0.81 -8.41
C LEU A 58 5.53 0.32 -9.63
N GLU A 59 4.51 1.07 -10.04
CA GLU A 59 3.69 0.76 -11.22
C GLU A 59 4.54 0.67 -12.49
N ARG A 60 5.44 1.63 -12.72
CA ARG A 60 6.34 1.61 -13.89
C ARG A 60 7.24 0.38 -13.92
N ILE A 61 7.82 0.01 -12.77
CA ILE A 61 8.68 -1.19 -12.65
C ILE A 61 7.87 -2.45 -12.94
N VAL A 62 6.67 -2.56 -12.33
CA VAL A 62 5.79 -3.71 -12.50
C VAL A 62 5.36 -3.85 -13.96
N SER A 63 4.90 -2.77 -14.59
CA SER A 63 4.50 -2.79 -16.00
C SER A 63 5.66 -3.19 -16.91
N ALA A 64 6.83 -2.56 -16.78
CA ALA A 64 7.98 -2.90 -17.60
C ALA A 64 8.44 -4.36 -17.42
N TYR A 65 8.33 -4.89 -16.20
CA TYR A 65 8.67 -6.29 -15.93
C TYR A 65 7.63 -7.27 -16.51
N LEU A 66 6.34 -6.91 -16.49
CA LEU A 66 5.28 -7.71 -17.11
C LEU A 66 5.41 -7.72 -18.63
N ASP A 67 5.73 -6.59 -19.27
CA ASP A 67 5.97 -6.53 -20.72
C ASP A 67 7.14 -7.45 -21.13
N LEU A 68 8.21 -7.48 -20.33
CA LEU A 68 9.34 -8.39 -20.53
C LEU A 68 8.92 -9.86 -20.35
N ALA A 69 8.03 -10.14 -19.40
CA ALA A 69 7.55 -11.48 -19.15
C ALA A 69 6.63 -11.96 -20.29
N GLU A 70 5.79 -11.07 -20.82
CA GLU A 70 4.90 -11.31 -21.95
C GLU A 70 5.68 -11.66 -23.22
N ASP A 71 6.70 -10.88 -23.61
CA ASP A 71 7.56 -11.19 -24.79
C ASP A 71 8.15 -12.61 -24.70
N ARG A 72 8.60 -13.00 -23.50
CA ARG A 72 9.19 -14.33 -23.30
C ARG A 72 8.15 -15.45 -23.40
N ALA A 73 6.96 -15.20 -22.86
CA ALA A 73 5.84 -16.12 -22.96
C ALA A 73 5.40 -16.30 -24.42
N GLU A 74 5.28 -15.22 -25.19
CA GLU A 74 4.96 -15.25 -26.62
C GLU A 74 6.00 -16.03 -27.44
N ARG A 75 7.27 -15.93 -27.05
CA ARG A 75 8.38 -16.67 -27.67
C ARG A 75 8.50 -18.12 -27.20
N HIS A 76 7.58 -18.58 -26.36
CA HIS A 76 7.53 -19.94 -25.82
C HIS A 76 8.84 -20.35 -25.12
N ILE A 77 9.50 -19.39 -24.47
CA ILE A 77 10.72 -19.66 -23.70
C ILE A 77 10.29 -20.23 -22.34
N PRO A 78 10.55 -21.53 -22.06
CA PRO A 78 10.16 -22.11 -20.79
C PRO A 78 10.97 -21.46 -19.66
N MET A 79 10.29 -21.05 -18.59
CA MET A 79 10.90 -20.46 -17.41
C MET A 79 10.28 -21.03 -16.14
N THR A 80 11.11 -21.29 -15.14
CA THR A 80 10.66 -21.65 -13.80
C THR A 80 10.43 -20.39 -12.96
N MET A 81 9.73 -20.52 -11.83
CA MET A 81 9.57 -19.41 -10.88
C MET A 81 10.91 -18.91 -10.32
N GLU A 82 11.90 -19.79 -10.19
CA GLU A 82 13.25 -19.42 -9.77
C GLU A 82 13.96 -18.57 -10.84
N ASP A 83 13.79 -18.92 -12.12
CA ASP A 83 14.34 -18.13 -13.24
C ASP A 83 13.74 -16.72 -13.27
N TRP A 84 12.43 -16.61 -13.05
CA TRP A 84 11.76 -15.32 -12.93
C TRP A 84 12.30 -14.49 -11.77
N SER A 85 12.53 -15.10 -10.60
CA SER A 85 13.10 -14.38 -9.44
C SER A 85 14.49 -13.81 -9.77
N LYS A 86 15.40 -14.64 -10.31
CA LYS A 86 16.74 -14.20 -10.70
C LYS A 86 16.70 -13.12 -11.77
N ARG A 87 15.76 -13.22 -12.72
CA ARG A 87 15.61 -12.23 -13.80
C ARG A 87 15.10 -10.90 -13.28
N LEU A 88 14.17 -10.91 -12.32
CA LEU A 88 13.69 -9.71 -11.66
C LEU A 88 14.84 -8.99 -10.94
N ASP A 89 15.69 -9.71 -10.22
CA ASP A 89 16.83 -9.11 -9.53
C ASP A 89 17.80 -8.44 -10.52
N LEU A 90 18.11 -9.12 -11.64
CA LEU A 90 18.95 -8.55 -12.71
C LEU A 90 18.30 -7.31 -13.36
N PHE A 91 16.98 -7.33 -13.55
CA PHE A 91 16.24 -6.20 -14.10
C PHE A 91 16.32 -4.98 -13.18
N LEU A 92 16.14 -5.17 -11.88
CA LEU A 92 16.23 -4.09 -10.90
C LEU A 92 17.66 -3.55 -10.80
N MET A 93 18.67 -4.42 -10.80
CA MET A 93 20.09 -4.02 -10.79
C MET A 93 20.47 -3.23 -12.04
N ALA A 94 19.93 -3.58 -13.21
CA ALA A 94 20.19 -2.87 -14.46
C ALA A 94 19.59 -1.45 -14.50
N ASP A 95 18.57 -1.18 -13.68
CA ASP A 95 17.96 0.15 -13.48
C ASP A 95 18.59 0.89 -12.27
N ASP A 96 19.79 0.47 -11.83
CA ASP A 96 20.51 0.99 -10.66
C ASP A 96 19.70 0.98 -9.35
N ARG A 97 18.77 0.02 -9.20
CA ARG A 97 17.97 -0.12 -7.98
C ARG A 97 18.55 -1.16 -7.04
N GLU A 98 18.39 -0.90 -5.76
CA GLU A 98 18.78 -1.84 -4.72
C GLU A 98 17.84 -3.05 -4.67
N VAL A 99 18.44 -4.23 -4.64
CA VAL A 99 17.76 -5.50 -4.47
C VAL A 99 17.97 -5.97 -3.03
N LEU A 100 16.88 -6.36 -2.38
CA LEU A 100 16.89 -6.87 -1.03
C LEU A 100 17.78 -8.13 -0.94
N GLN A 101 18.84 -8.07 -0.15
CA GLN A 101 19.79 -9.19 0.03
C GLN A 101 19.49 -10.05 1.27
N ASP A 102 18.67 -9.55 2.19
CA ASP A 102 18.35 -10.20 3.46
C ASP A 102 16.83 -10.27 3.69
N ALA A 103 16.40 -10.91 4.78
CA ALA A 103 14.98 -11.04 5.10
C ALA A 103 14.34 -9.76 5.68
N GLY A 104 15.09 -8.67 5.82
CA GLY A 104 14.73 -7.51 6.61
C GLY A 104 14.84 -7.75 8.12
N LYS A 105 14.53 -6.72 8.91
CA LYS A 105 14.61 -6.74 10.38
C LYS A 105 13.28 -7.01 11.07
N ILE A 106 12.17 -6.73 10.38
CA ILE A 106 10.82 -6.80 10.95
C ILE A 106 10.02 -7.92 10.27
N THR A 107 9.40 -8.78 11.07
CA THR A 107 8.52 -9.82 10.56
C THR A 107 7.15 -9.25 10.18
N ALA A 108 6.48 -9.89 9.22
CA ALA A 108 5.14 -9.51 8.80
C ALA A 108 4.13 -9.53 9.97
N GLU A 109 4.29 -10.46 10.91
CA GLU A 109 3.43 -10.59 12.10
C GLU A 109 3.59 -9.38 13.04
N ILE A 110 4.83 -8.97 13.32
CA ILE A 110 5.11 -7.79 14.17
C ILE A 110 4.54 -6.53 13.52
N ALA A 111 4.76 -6.35 12.21
CA ALA A 111 4.25 -5.22 11.46
C ALA A 111 2.71 -5.17 11.50
N LYS A 112 2.05 -6.31 11.29
CA LYS A 112 0.60 -6.43 11.34
C LYS A 112 0.06 -6.09 12.72
N VAL A 113 0.60 -6.68 13.78
CA VAL A 113 0.15 -6.40 15.17
C VAL A 113 0.29 -4.92 15.50
N LYS A 114 1.40 -4.28 15.09
CA LYS A 114 1.58 -2.84 15.28
C LYS A 114 0.49 -2.05 14.55
N ALA A 115 0.31 -2.29 13.25
CA ALA A 115 -0.65 -1.56 12.44
C ALA A 115 -2.10 -1.73 12.96
N GLU A 116 -2.47 -2.93 13.38
CA GLU A 116 -3.77 -3.19 14.00
C GLU A 116 -3.93 -2.45 15.33
N THR A 117 -2.88 -2.38 16.14
CA THR A 117 -2.91 -1.65 17.42
C THR A 117 -3.09 -0.15 17.20
N GLU A 118 -2.38 0.43 16.24
CA GLU A 118 -2.56 1.82 15.84
C GLU A 118 -3.96 2.05 15.27
N PHE A 119 -4.50 1.08 14.53
CA PHE A 119 -5.85 1.17 13.98
C PHE A 119 -6.91 1.24 15.07
N GLU A 120 -6.79 0.46 16.14
CA GLU A 120 -7.73 0.51 17.26
C GLU A 120 -7.75 1.89 17.94
N LYS A 121 -6.60 2.57 18.03
CA LYS A 121 -6.52 3.95 18.54
C LYS A 121 -7.19 4.92 17.58
N TYR A 122 -6.85 4.84 16.29
CA TYR A 122 -7.38 5.73 15.26
C TYR A 122 -8.87 5.54 15.01
N ARG A 123 -9.40 4.31 15.12
CA ARG A 123 -10.82 4.01 14.91
C ARG A 123 -11.73 4.91 15.76
N VAL A 124 -11.34 5.17 17.01
CA VAL A 124 -12.10 6.07 17.91
C VAL A 124 -12.15 7.50 17.37
N VAL A 125 -11.06 7.99 16.79
CA VAL A 125 -10.97 9.31 16.16
C VAL A 125 -11.80 9.34 14.87
N GLN A 126 -11.63 8.33 14.02
CA GLN A 126 -12.37 8.18 12.77
C GLN A 126 -13.88 8.12 13.00
N ASP A 127 -14.34 7.31 13.95
CA ASP A 127 -15.77 7.16 14.22
C ASP A 127 -16.42 8.43 14.78
N ARG A 128 -15.66 9.28 15.48
CA ARG A 128 -16.13 10.59 15.95
C ARG A 128 -16.24 11.62 14.84
N LEU A 129 -15.34 11.55 13.85
CA LEU A 129 -15.25 12.54 12.76
C LEU A 129 -16.06 12.12 11.53
N PHE A 130 -16.39 10.83 11.40
CA PHE A 130 -17.07 10.33 10.22
C PHE A 130 -18.56 10.69 10.22
N MET A 131 -18.99 11.35 9.15
CA MET A 131 -20.39 11.58 8.83
C MET A 131 -20.81 10.64 7.72
N SER A 132 -21.82 9.81 7.97
CA SER A 132 -22.38 8.91 6.97
C SER A 132 -23.04 9.71 5.84
N ASP A 133 -23.13 9.12 4.64
CA ASP A 133 -23.89 9.70 3.52
C ASP A 133 -25.36 9.92 3.90
N PHE A 134 -25.88 9.10 4.82
CA PHE A 134 -27.20 9.30 5.41
C PHE A 134 -27.25 10.58 6.26
N ASP A 135 -26.25 10.82 7.11
CA ASP A 135 -26.17 12.01 7.95
C ASP A 135 -26.03 13.28 7.10
N LYS A 136 -25.23 13.20 6.03
CA LYS A 136 -25.10 14.27 5.03
C LYS A 136 -26.45 14.56 4.35
N TYR A 137 -27.17 13.52 3.93
CA TYR A 137 -28.47 13.67 3.27
C TYR A 137 -29.54 14.30 4.18
N ILE A 138 -29.57 13.93 5.47
CA ILE A 138 -30.48 14.55 6.44
C ILE A 138 -30.15 16.04 6.63
N LEU A 139 -28.88 16.39 6.75
CA LEU A 139 -28.45 17.80 6.87
C LEU A 139 -28.82 18.63 5.64
N GLU A 140 -28.64 18.09 4.43
CA GLU A 140 -29.07 18.74 3.18
C GLU A 140 -30.59 18.97 3.14
N LEU A 141 -31.38 17.99 3.59
CA LEU A 141 -32.83 18.15 3.68
C LEU A 141 -33.22 19.24 4.70
N GLU A 142 -32.55 19.30 5.84
CA GLU A 142 -32.78 20.33 6.85
C GLU A 142 -32.39 21.73 6.38
N GLU A 143 -31.30 21.87 5.61
CA GLU A 143 -30.90 23.15 5.01
C GLU A 143 -31.87 23.60 3.92
N ASN A 144 -32.33 22.68 3.07
CA ASN A 144 -33.30 22.98 2.02
C ASN A 144 -34.69 23.31 2.59
N ALA A 145 -35.08 22.75 3.74
CA ALA A 145 -36.33 23.08 4.42
C ALA A 145 -36.30 24.44 5.14
N LYS A 146 -35.11 25.02 5.36
CA LYS A 146 -34.91 26.35 5.97
C LYS A 146 -34.82 27.50 4.95
N LYS A 147 -34.68 27.19 3.66
CA LYS A 147 -34.74 28.15 2.54
C LYS A 147 -36.17 28.35 2.06
#